data_AF-F9PES2-F1
#
_entry.id   AF-F9PES2-F1
#
_cell.length_a   1.000
_cell.length_b   1.000
_cell.length_c   1.000
_cell.angle_alpha   90.00
_cell.angle_beta   90.00
_cell.angle_gamma   90.00
#
_symmetry.space_group_name_H-M   'P 1'
#
loop_
_entity.id
_entity.type
_entity.pdbx_description
1 polymer ?
#
loop_
_entity_poly.entity_id
_entity_poly.type
_entity_poly.pdbx_seq_one_letter_code
_entity_poly.pdbx_strand_id
1 'polypeptide(L)'
;MENLVVSIFNTESEAYQSFADLKAFRQTQTTKVAQIALVKNENGHIVEKERYDFEDSTTDAALKSGLLGAVIGLLGGPIGVLFGYGIGSLYGLAAGDAIDTAETGLIDVVSQKLTNGETAVVALVQEDNEAVIDAYFTKYDTQIMRWDVATVVAEIEAALQVQEDLYNQARAQMKAERKAERKDKLEEFKANVKAKFDKLKA
;
A
#
# COMPACT_ATOMS: atom_id res chain seq x y z
N MET A 1 -19.17 -10.79 8.98
CA MET A 1 -18.25 -10.84 7.81
C MET A 1 -16.93 -10.19 8.20
N GLU A 2 -15.81 -10.52 7.56
CA GLU A 2 -14.50 -9.90 7.86
C GLU A 2 -14.11 -8.95 6.74
N ASN A 3 -14.01 -7.67 7.08
CA ASN A 3 -13.82 -6.61 6.10
C ASN A 3 -12.59 -5.77 6.45
N LEU A 4 -11.91 -5.30 5.41
CA LEU A 4 -11.01 -4.17 5.49
C LEU A 4 -11.76 -2.92 5.00
N VAL A 5 -11.97 -1.98 5.91
CA VAL A 5 -12.67 -0.72 5.65
C VAL A 5 -11.64 0.38 5.47
N VAL A 6 -11.75 1.18 4.42
CA VAL A 6 -10.94 2.38 4.21
C VAL A 6 -11.89 3.57 4.11
N SER A 7 -11.73 4.55 5.00
CA SER A 7 -12.44 5.83 4.95
C SER A 7 -11.44 6.93 4.63
N ILE A 8 -11.57 7.57 3.47
CA ILE A 8 -10.76 8.73 3.07
C ILE A 8 -11.49 10.01 3.50
N PHE A 9 -10.76 10.94 4.11
CA PHE A 9 -11.29 12.19 4.65
C PHE A 9 -10.75 13.38 3.87
N ASN A 10 -11.64 14.30 3.54
CA ASN A 10 -11.28 15.57 2.92
C ASN A 10 -10.52 16.50 3.89
N THR A 11 -10.79 16.37 5.19
CA THR A 11 -10.13 17.15 6.25
C THR A 11 -9.27 16.26 7.15
N GLU A 12 -7.98 16.55 7.24
CA GLU A 12 -7.04 15.77 8.06
C GLU A 12 -7.49 15.67 9.53
N SER A 13 -7.90 16.78 10.15
CA SER A 13 -8.33 16.78 11.56
C SER A 13 -9.54 15.88 11.83
N GLU A 14 -10.44 15.72 10.85
CA GLU A 14 -11.60 14.83 10.97
C GLU A 14 -11.20 13.36 10.96
N ALA A 15 -10.18 13.01 10.15
CA ALA A 15 -9.59 11.66 10.14
C ALA A 15 -8.99 11.31 11.51
N TYR A 16 -8.19 12.22 12.08
CA TYR A 16 -7.61 12.04 13.42
C TYR A 16 -8.70 11.90 14.50
N GLN A 17 -9.75 12.73 14.43
CA GLN A 17 -10.86 12.65 15.38
C GLN A 17 -11.64 11.34 15.24
N SER A 18 -11.97 10.93 14.00
CA SER A 18 -12.62 9.65 13.74
C SER A 18 -11.80 8.47 14.23
N PHE A 19 -10.49 8.50 14.01
CA PHE A 19 -9.57 7.46 14.48
C PHE A 19 -9.54 7.38 16.01
N ALA A 20 -9.46 8.53 16.68
CA ALA A 20 -9.50 8.60 18.14
C ALA A 20 -10.83 8.09 18.72
N ASP A 21 -11.95 8.42 18.10
CA ASP A 21 -13.28 7.91 18.49
C ASP A 21 -13.36 6.39 18.29
N LEU A 22 -12.83 5.89 17.17
CA LEU A 22 -12.83 4.47 16.86
C LEU A 22 -11.90 3.68 17.79
N LYS A 23 -10.77 4.24 18.25
CA LYS A 23 -9.94 3.64 19.32
C LYS A 23 -10.73 3.35 20.60
N ALA A 24 -11.71 4.19 20.92
CA ALA A 24 -12.57 4.01 22.09
C ALA A 24 -13.71 3.01 21.85
N PHE A 25 -13.79 2.38 20.67
CA PHE A 25 -14.82 1.42 20.31
C PHE A 25 -14.92 0.29 21.33
N ARG A 26 -16.15 0.02 21.76
CA ARG A 26 -16.45 -1.10 22.64
C ARG A 26 -16.85 -2.29 21.80
N GLN A 27 -16.04 -3.34 21.89
CA GLN A 27 -16.27 -4.61 21.20
C GLN A 27 -17.67 -5.14 21.54
N THR A 28 -18.38 -5.62 20.52
CA THR A 28 -19.73 -6.18 20.67
C THR A 28 -19.77 -7.62 20.12
N GLN A 29 -20.89 -8.31 20.29
CA GLN A 29 -21.05 -9.66 19.74
C GLN A 29 -21.10 -9.67 18.21
N THR A 30 -21.65 -8.62 17.59
CA THR A 30 -21.90 -8.53 16.14
C THR A 30 -20.91 -7.62 15.40
N THR A 31 -20.07 -6.90 16.15
CA THR A 31 -19.06 -6.00 15.59
C THR A 31 -17.82 -6.03 16.46
N LYS A 32 -16.73 -6.49 15.87
CA LYS A 32 -15.39 -6.46 16.45
C LYS A 32 -14.45 -5.68 15.56
N VAL A 33 -13.57 -4.91 16.17
CA VAL A 33 -12.48 -4.21 15.46
C VAL A 33 -11.19 -4.86 15.91
N ALA A 34 -10.43 -5.41 14.98
CA ALA A 34 -9.16 -6.07 15.25
C ALA A 34 -8.02 -5.03 15.30
N GLN A 35 -7.93 -4.20 14.26
CA GLN A 35 -6.89 -3.20 14.13
C GLN A 35 -7.41 -1.98 13.39
N ILE A 36 -6.84 -0.82 13.70
CA ILE A 36 -7.04 0.40 12.93
C ILE A 36 -5.71 1.09 12.69
N ALA A 37 -5.57 1.75 11.54
CA ALA A 37 -4.45 2.60 11.22
C ALA A 37 -4.94 3.92 10.64
N LEU A 38 -4.22 4.99 10.96
CA LEU A 38 -4.32 6.29 10.33
C LEU A 38 -3.17 6.42 9.34
N VAL A 39 -3.49 6.66 8.08
CA VAL A 39 -2.50 6.85 7.00
C VAL A 39 -2.70 8.19 6.34
N LYS A 40 -1.62 8.77 5.82
CA LYS A 40 -1.64 10.03 5.07
C LYS A 40 -0.81 9.88 3.81
N ASN A 41 -1.29 10.40 2.70
CA ASN A 41 -0.45 10.55 1.53
C ASN A 41 0.39 11.83 1.68
N GLU A 42 1.71 11.66 1.79
CA GLU A 42 2.70 12.73 1.80
C GLU A 42 3.51 12.69 0.50
N ASN A 43 3.17 13.57 -0.44
CA ASN A 43 3.84 13.74 -1.73
C ASN A 43 3.84 12.49 -2.63
N GLY A 44 2.71 11.79 -2.66
CA GLY A 44 2.55 10.53 -3.43
C GLY A 44 3.03 9.30 -2.67
N HIS A 45 3.31 9.41 -1.37
CA HIS A 45 3.78 8.32 -0.54
C HIS A 45 2.85 8.13 0.66
N ILE A 46 2.27 6.94 0.79
CA ILE A 46 1.36 6.62 1.89
C ILE A 46 2.18 6.29 3.14
N VAL A 47 2.02 7.12 4.16
CA VAL A 47 2.73 7.04 5.44
C VAL A 47 1.75 6.68 6.55
N GLU A 48 2.07 5.65 7.32
CA GLU A 48 1.37 5.35 8.56
C GLU A 48 1.69 6.42 9.61
N LYS A 49 0.64 7.09 10.10
CA LYS A 49 0.74 8.08 11.16
C LYS A 49 0.54 7.46 12.53
N GLU A 50 -0.39 6.53 12.62
CA GLU A 50 -0.69 5.85 13.87
C GLU A 50 -1.37 4.49 13.61
N ARG A 51 -1.18 3.55 14.54
CA ARG A 51 -1.87 2.26 14.54
C ARG A 51 -2.33 1.91 15.95
N TYR A 52 -3.43 1.17 16.02
CA TYR A 52 -3.96 0.65 17.26
C TYR A 52 -4.50 -0.76 17.08
N ASP A 53 -4.04 -1.66 17.95
CA ASP A 53 -4.44 -3.07 17.99
C ASP A 53 -5.39 -3.27 19.19
N PHE A 54 -6.54 -3.90 18.96
CA PHE A 54 -7.50 -4.16 20.03
C PHE A 54 -7.19 -5.51 20.70
N GLU A 55 -6.87 -5.48 22.00
CA GLU A 55 -6.45 -6.67 22.77
C GLU A 55 -7.50 -7.80 22.85
N ASP A 56 -8.79 -7.49 22.71
CA ASP A 56 -9.91 -8.41 22.89
C ASP A 56 -10.50 -8.95 21.56
N SER A 57 -9.75 -8.84 20.45
CA SER A 57 -10.14 -9.47 19.20
C SER A 57 -9.82 -10.97 19.26
N THR A 58 -10.79 -11.78 19.67
CA THR A 58 -10.68 -13.24 19.92
C THR A 58 -10.46 -14.10 18.66
N THR A 59 -9.61 -13.69 17.70
CA THR A 59 -9.43 -14.41 16.42
C THR A 59 -7.97 -14.40 16.00
N ASP A 60 -7.42 -15.60 15.75
CA ASP A 60 -6.11 -15.92 15.16
C ASP A 60 -5.14 -14.73 14.98
N ALA A 61 -4.51 -14.33 16.09
CA ALA A 61 -3.80 -13.06 16.23
C ALA A 61 -2.57 -12.90 15.30
N ALA A 62 -2.04 -14.00 14.74
CA ALA A 62 -0.84 -13.95 13.90
C ALA A 62 -1.12 -13.54 12.45
N LEU A 63 -2.25 -13.95 11.87
CA LEU A 63 -2.54 -13.70 10.44
C LEU A 63 -3.16 -12.30 10.23
N LYS A 64 -4.02 -11.87 11.15
CA LYS A 64 -4.70 -10.57 11.06
C LYS A 64 -3.81 -9.39 11.45
N SER A 65 -2.87 -9.59 12.37
CA SER A 65 -1.97 -8.50 12.80
C SER A 65 -1.00 -8.04 11.72
N GLY A 66 -0.63 -8.96 10.81
CA GLY A 66 0.23 -8.67 9.67
C GLY A 66 -0.52 -8.08 8.47
N LEU A 67 -1.82 -8.36 8.32
CA LEU A 67 -2.58 -7.96 7.13
C LEU A 67 -2.58 -6.44 6.94
N LEU A 68 -2.95 -5.68 7.98
CA LEU A 68 -2.99 -4.23 7.89
C LEU A 68 -1.60 -3.63 7.58
N GLY A 69 -0.54 -4.22 8.16
CA GLY A 69 0.83 -3.84 7.84
C GLY A 69 1.27 -4.18 6.42
N ALA A 70 0.84 -5.32 5.89
CA ALA A 70 1.13 -5.71 4.52
C ALA A 70 0.44 -4.77 3.52
N VAL A 71 -0.83 -4.44 3.75
CA VAL A 71 -1.58 -3.45 2.94
C VAL A 71 -0.87 -2.11 2.93
N ILE A 72 -0.60 -1.55 4.12
CA ILE A 72 0.05 -0.24 4.24
C ILE A 72 1.47 -0.27 3.65
N GLY A 73 2.22 -1.36 3.88
CA GLY A 73 3.57 -1.52 3.36
C GLY A 73 3.62 -1.63 1.83
N LEU A 74 2.60 -2.22 1.22
CA LEU A 74 2.48 -2.30 -0.23
C LEU A 74 2.09 -0.96 -0.85
N LEU A 75 1.13 -0.26 -0.24
CA LEU A 75 0.67 1.08 -0.61
C LEU A 75 1.75 2.15 -0.43
N GLY A 76 2.47 2.11 0.69
CA GLY A 76 3.61 2.99 0.97
C GLY A 76 4.91 2.52 0.32
N GLY A 77 4.96 1.29 -0.19
CA GLY A 77 6.18 0.73 -0.77
C GLY A 77 6.61 1.43 -2.07
N PRO A 78 7.85 1.19 -2.53
CA PRO A 78 8.34 1.73 -3.80
C PRO A 78 7.49 1.30 -4.99
N ILE A 79 6.79 0.17 -4.90
CA ILE A 79 5.81 -0.28 -5.90
C ILE A 79 4.50 0.51 -5.79
N GLY A 80 3.96 0.71 -4.59
CA GLY A 80 2.76 1.54 -4.39
C GLY A 80 2.90 2.97 -4.92
N VAL A 81 4.11 3.55 -4.80
CA VAL A 81 4.43 4.85 -5.40
C VAL A 81 4.32 4.83 -6.94
N LEU A 82 4.68 3.73 -7.62
CA LEU A 82 4.53 3.63 -9.09
C LEU A 82 3.06 3.65 -9.52
N PHE A 83 2.16 3.08 -8.72
CA PHE A 83 0.73 3.14 -8.96
C PHE A 83 0.14 4.54 -8.72
N GLY A 84 0.63 5.26 -7.70
CA GLY A 84 0.18 6.62 -7.37
C GLY A 84 0.51 7.69 -8.42
N TYR A 85 1.57 7.51 -9.21
CA TYR A 85 1.95 8.43 -10.30
C TYR A 85 1.48 7.97 -11.70
N GLY A 86 0.99 6.74 -11.84
CA GLY A 86 0.79 6.08 -13.13
C GLY A 86 -0.58 6.21 -13.79
N ILE A 87 -1.63 6.62 -13.06
CA ILE A 87 -3.01 6.58 -13.57
C ILE A 87 -3.64 7.98 -13.58
N GLY A 88 -3.07 8.86 -14.40
CA GLY A 88 -3.74 10.11 -14.76
C GLY A 88 -4.88 9.82 -15.74
N SER A 89 -6.15 9.77 -15.29
CA SER A 89 -7.32 10.13 -16.13
C SER A 89 -8.71 10.07 -15.47
N LEU A 90 -8.90 9.60 -14.23
CA LEU A 90 -10.26 9.50 -13.64
C LEU A 90 -10.69 10.70 -12.77
N TYR A 91 -10.25 11.91 -13.12
CA TYR A 91 -10.82 13.17 -12.63
C TYR A 91 -12.23 13.42 -13.24
N GLY A 92 -13.13 12.43 -13.12
CA GLY A 92 -14.45 12.46 -13.77
C GLY A 92 -15.59 11.83 -12.97
N LEU A 93 -15.35 11.21 -11.83
CA LEU A 93 -16.43 10.61 -11.04
C LEU A 93 -16.91 11.61 -9.99
N ALA A 94 -18.09 12.17 -10.24
CA ALA A 94 -18.79 13.02 -9.30
C ALA A 94 -19.01 12.28 -7.97
N ALA A 95 -19.03 13.05 -6.87
CA ALA A 95 -19.40 12.56 -5.54
C ALA A 95 -20.75 11.82 -5.62
N GLY A 96 -20.72 10.49 -5.53
CA GLY A 96 -21.90 9.64 -5.54
C GLY A 96 -21.91 8.49 -6.54
N ASP A 97 -20.95 8.41 -7.47
CA ASP A 97 -20.87 7.23 -8.35
C ASP A 97 -20.15 6.10 -7.61
N ALA A 98 -20.87 5.02 -7.33
CA ALA A 98 -20.31 3.83 -6.73
C ALA A 98 -19.29 3.25 -7.71
N ILE A 99 -18.00 3.34 -7.37
CA ILE A 99 -16.99 2.54 -8.06
C ILE A 99 -17.37 1.09 -7.81
N ASP A 100 -17.54 0.33 -8.90
CA ASP A 100 -17.75 -1.10 -8.82
C ASP A 100 -16.44 -1.74 -8.33
N THR A 101 -16.25 -1.75 -7.02
CA THR A 101 -15.07 -2.31 -6.33
C THR A 101 -14.94 -3.82 -6.51
N ALA A 102 -15.92 -4.45 -7.17
CA ALA A 102 -15.90 -5.87 -7.50
C ALA A 102 -14.86 -6.23 -8.59
N GLU A 103 -14.52 -5.31 -9.50
CA GLU A 103 -13.53 -5.56 -10.57
C GLU A 103 -12.15 -4.90 -10.32
N THR A 104 -12.06 -3.90 -9.43
CA THR A 104 -10.82 -3.15 -9.16
C THR A 104 -10.30 -3.44 -7.75
N GLY A 105 -9.06 -3.90 -7.65
CA GLY A 105 -8.41 -4.27 -6.38
C GLY A 105 -8.23 -3.10 -5.40
N LEU A 106 -8.06 -3.41 -4.12
CA LEU A 106 -7.85 -2.43 -3.06
C LEU A 106 -6.68 -1.49 -3.37
N ILE A 107 -5.57 -2.04 -3.87
CA ILE A 107 -4.35 -1.28 -4.12
C ILE A 107 -4.61 -0.20 -5.16
N ASP A 108 -5.30 -0.56 -6.24
CA ASP A 108 -5.63 0.33 -7.34
C ASP A 108 -6.56 1.46 -6.88
N VAL A 109 -7.63 1.11 -6.15
CA VAL A 109 -8.61 2.09 -5.69
C VAL A 109 -7.99 3.06 -4.69
N VAL A 110 -7.27 2.56 -3.68
CA VAL A 110 -6.68 3.42 -2.64
C VAL A 110 -5.56 4.29 -3.20
N SER A 111 -4.71 3.75 -4.09
CA SER A 111 -3.63 4.54 -4.70
C SER A 111 -4.14 5.67 -5.59
N GLN A 112 -5.29 5.50 -6.23
CA GLN A 112 -5.92 6.53 -7.07
C GLN A 112 -6.67 7.58 -6.25
N LYS A 113 -7.33 7.16 -5.17
CA LYS A 113 -8.21 8.02 -4.39
C LYS A 113 -7.55 8.74 -3.24
N LEU A 114 -6.52 8.15 -2.61
CA LEU A 114 -5.80 8.80 -1.52
C LEU A 114 -4.73 9.69 -2.12
N THR A 115 -5.13 10.84 -2.63
CA THR A 115 -4.27 11.84 -3.28
C THR A 115 -3.43 12.63 -2.27
N ASN A 116 -2.47 13.41 -2.76
CA ASN A 116 -1.52 14.12 -1.90
C ASN A 116 -2.21 15.05 -0.88
N GLY A 117 -1.89 14.86 0.40
CA GLY A 117 -2.46 15.62 1.51
C GLY A 117 -3.69 14.97 2.15
N GLU A 118 -4.35 14.03 1.47
CA GLU A 118 -5.50 13.32 2.03
C GLU A 118 -5.07 12.31 3.11
N THR A 119 -5.98 12.09 4.05
CA THR A 119 -5.78 11.21 5.20
C THR A 119 -6.89 10.17 5.22
N ALA A 120 -6.56 8.93 5.57
CA ALA A 120 -7.52 7.84 5.66
C ALA A 120 -7.40 7.07 6.96
N VAL A 121 -8.54 6.56 7.42
CA VAL A 121 -8.62 5.54 8.45
C VAL A 121 -8.82 4.19 7.77
N VAL A 122 -7.93 3.25 8.05
CA VAL A 122 -8.02 1.86 7.61
C VAL A 122 -8.38 1.01 8.83
N ALA A 123 -9.43 0.19 8.74
CA ALA A 123 -9.93 -0.62 9.84
C ALA A 123 -10.14 -2.06 9.41
N LEU A 124 -9.52 -3.00 10.12
CA LEU A 124 -9.79 -4.43 9.99
C LEU A 124 -10.88 -4.80 10.98
N VAL A 125 -12.06 -5.14 10.47
CA VAL A 125 -13.26 -5.35 11.26
C VAL A 125 -13.89 -6.70 10.97
N GLN A 126 -14.55 -7.27 11.98
CA GLN A 126 -15.53 -8.32 11.82
C GLN A 126 -16.90 -7.72 12.14
N GLU A 127 -17.76 -7.55 11.14
CA GLU A 127 -19.05 -6.86 11.29
C GLU A 127 -20.19 -7.64 10.63
N ASP A 128 -21.35 -7.66 11.27
CA ASP A 128 -22.60 -8.15 10.69
C ASP A 128 -23.48 -7.01 10.16
N ASN A 129 -23.25 -5.79 10.65
CA ASN A 129 -23.94 -4.58 10.23
C ASN A 129 -22.94 -3.42 10.05
N GLU A 130 -22.74 -3.02 8.80
CA GLU A 130 -21.80 -1.96 8.40
C GLU A 130 -22.11 -0.61 9.04
N ALA A 131 -23.38 -0.34 9.36
CA ALA A 131 -23.83 0.93 9.93
C ALA A 131 -23.12 1.28 11.26
N VAL A 132 -22.67 0.27 12.01
CA VAL A 132 -21.97 0.47 13.29
C VAL A 132 -20.62 1.15 13.08
N ILE A 133 -19.85 0.70 12.09
CA ILE A 133 -18.55 1.29 11.75
C ILE A 133 -18.76 2.56 10.91
N ASP A 134 -19.72 2.58 9.98
CA ASP A 134 -20.05 3.76 9.16
C ASP A 134 -20.40 4.98 10.00
N ALA A 135 -21.04 4.81 11.16
CA ALA A 135 -21.40 5.92 12.04
C ALA A 135 -20.18 6.74 12.52
N TYR A 136 -18.98 6.16 12.53
CA TYR A 136 -17.74 6.87 12.86
C TYR A 136 -17.23 7.75 11.72
N PHE A 137 -17.62 7.44 10.48
CA PHE A 137 -17.13 8.11 9.27
C PHE A 137 -18.17 9.08 8.68
N THR A 138 -19.43 8.66 8.61
CA THR A 138 -20.55 9.39 7.97
C THR A 138 -20.94 10.71 8.65
N LYS A 139 -20.40 11.00 9.84
CA LYS A 139 -20.51 12.32 10.48
C LYS A 139 -19.64 13.39 9.81
N TYR A 140 -18.75 12.99 8.91
CA TYR A 140 -17.89 13.84 8.10
C TYR A 140 -18.13 13.57 6.61
N ASP A 141 -17.55 14.41 5.76
CA ASP A 141 -17.54 14.19 4.32
C ASP A 141 -16.41 13.22 3.94
N THR A 142 -16.78 11.94 3.82
CA THR A 142 -15.82 10.84 3.61
C THR A 142 -16.23 9.91 2.47
N GLN A 143 -15.22 9.23 1.91
CA GLN A 143 -15.44 8.11 1.01
C GLN A 143 -15.11 6.82 1.74
N ILE A 144 -16.13 5.99 1.96
CA ILE A 144 -16.00 4.70 2.65
C ILE A 144 -15.97 3.58 1.62
N MET A 145 -14.99 2.70 1.73
CA MET A 145 -14.81 1.55 0.85
C MET A 145 -14.55 0.30 1.70
N ARG A 146 -15.05 -0.84 1.23
CA ARG A 146 -14.97 -2.12 1.94
C ARG A 146 -14.55 -3.23 1.01
N TRP A 147 -13.66 -4.07 1.50
CA TRP A 147 -13.27 -5.31 0.82
C TRP A 147 -13.32 -6.47 1.79
N ASP A 148 -13.76 -7.63 1.30
CA ASP A 148 -13.66 -8.88 2.03
C ASP A 148 -12.18 -9.23 2.26
N VAL A 149 -11.86 -9.64 3.48
CA VAL A 149 -10.47 -9.94 3.88
C VAL A 149 -9.83 -11.02 3.01
N ALA A 150 -10.57 -12.03 2.57
CA ALA A 150 -10.00 -13.09 1.73
C ALA A 150 -9.59 -12.57 0.36
N THR A 151 -10.36 -11.61 -0.19
CA THR A 151 -10.01 -10.93 -1.45
C THR A 151 -8.74 -10.10 -1.30
N VAL A 152 -8.65 -9.33 -0.20
CA VAL A 152 -7.45 -8.50 0.09
C VAL A 152 -6.21 -9.38 0.28
N VAL A 153 -6.33 -10.51 0.98
CA VAL A 153 -5.21 -11.45 1.16
C VAL A 153 -4.72 -11.97 -0.19
N ALA A 154 -5.62 -12.41 -1.07
CA ALA A 154 -5.25 -12.90 -2.40
C ALA A 154 -4.56 -11.82 -3.25
N GLU A 155 -5.04 -10.58 -3.17
CA GLU A 155 -4.43 -9.45 -3.87
C GLU A 155 -3.01 -9.15 -3.36
N ILE A 156 -2.80 -9.15 -2.04
CA ILE A 156 -1.47 -8.96 -1.43
C ILE A 156 -0.52 -10.08 -1.85
N GLU A 157 -0.95 -11.34 -1.81
CA GLU A 157 -0.12 -12.47 -2.23
C GLU A 157 0.31 -12.34 -3.69
N ALA A 158 -0.62 -11.96 -4.59
CA ALA A 158 -0.31 -11.72 -6.00
C ALA A 158 0.69 -10.56 -6.16
N ALA A 159 0.50 -9.46 -5.43
CA ALA A 159 1.40 -8.31 -5.50
C ALA A 159 2.82 -8.62 -4.96
N LEU A 160 2.92 -9.42 -3.90
CA LEU A 160 4.21 -9.87 -3.35
C LEU A 160 4.97 -10.77 -4.33
N GLN A 161 4.27 -11.67 -5.03
CA GLN A 161 4.87 -12.49 -6.09
C GLN A 161 5.43 -11.62 -7.23
N VAL A 162 4.66 -10.63 -7.67
CA VAL A 162 5.13 -9.67 -8.69
C VAL A 162 6.35 -8.90 -8.20
N GLN A 163 6.37 -8.46 -6.95
CA GLN A 163 7.53 -7.76 -6.36
C GLN A 163 8.78 -8.66 -6.34
N GLU A 164 8.64 -9.92 -5.97
CA GLU A 164 9.74 -10.89 -5.94
C GLU A 164 10.29 -11.15 -7.36
N ASP A 165 9.40 -11.36 -8.34
CA ASP A 165 9.78 -11.59 -9.74
C ASP A 165 10.51 -10.38 -10.32
N LEU A 166 9.99 -9.17 -10.11
CA LEU A 166 10.63 -7.93 -10.53
C LEU A 166 12.01 -7.76 -9.88
N TYR A 167 12.13 -8.04 -8.58
CA TYR A 167 13.41 -7.98 -7.88
C TYR A 167 14.43 -8.96 -8.45
N ASN A 168 14.01 -10.20 -8.70
CA ASN A 168 14.86 -11.24 -9.28
C ASN A 168 15.32 -10.87 -10.70
N GLN A 169 14.42 -10.34 -11.52
CA GLN A 169 14.73 -9.86 -12.87
C GLN A 169 15.71 -8.68 -12.85
N ALA A 170 15.45 -7.65 -12.04
CA ALA A 170 16.33 -6.49 -11.89
C ALA A 170 17.73 -6.92 -11.42
N ARG A 171 17.82 -7.86 -10.48
CA ARG A 171 19.09 -8.41 -10.01
C ARG A 171 19.84 -9.19 -11.11
N ALA A 172 19.12 -9.96 -11.93
CA ALA A 172 19.71 -10.69 -13.04
C ALA A 172 20.27 -9.73 -14.10
N GLN A 173 19.51 -8.69 -14.45
CA GLN A 173 19.93 -7.65 -15.38
C GLN A 173 21.16 -6.89 -14.86
N MET A 174 21.15 -6.40 -13.62
CA MET A 174 22.31 -5.73 -13.02
C MET A 174 23.56 -6.63 -13.00
N LYS A 175 23.41 -7.94 -12.77
CA LYS A 175 24.53 -8.89 -12.84
C LYS A 175 25.07 -9.04 -14.27
N ALA A 176 24.18 -9.08 -15.27
CA ALA A 176 24.56 -9.16 -16.67
C ALA A 176 25.30 -7.88 -17.12
N GLU A 177 24.77 -6.70 -16.79
CA GLU A 177 25.38 -5.41 -17.07
C GLU A 177 26.76 -5.27 -16.41
N ARG A 178 26.87 -5.55 -15.10
CA ARG A 178 28.17 -5.54 -14.41
C ARG A 178 29.18 -6.51 -15.03
N LYS A 179 28.73 -7.64 -15.60
CA LYS A 179 29.60 -8.60 -16.28
C LYS A 179 30.04 -8.08 -17.65
N ALA A 180 29.14 -7.41 -18.38
CA ALA A 180 29.47 -6.74 -19.64
C ALA A 180 30.47 -5.60 -19.43
N GLU A 181 30.17 -4.67 -18.51
CA GLU A 181 31.07 -3.56 -18.17
C GLU A 181 32.46 -4.04 -17.71
N ARG A 182 32.52 -5.13 -16.93
CA ARG A 182 33.80 -5.72 -16.52
C ARG A 182 34.60 -6.27 -17.71
N LYS A 183 33.94 -6.88 -18.70
CA LYS A 183 34.61 -7.35 -19.92
C LYS A 183 35.12 -6.18 -20.73
N ASP A 184 34.32 -5.14 -20.91
CA ASP A 184 34.70 -3.95 -21.69
C ASP A 184 35.89 -3.23 -21.05
N LYS A 185 35.86 -3.01 -19.73
CA LYS A 185 37.00 -2.45 -18.98
C LYS A 185 38.25 -3.32 -19.06
N LEU A 186 38.10 -4.65 -19.11
CA LEU A 186 39.23 -5.57 -19.24
C LEU A 186 39.87 -5.48 -20.63
N GLU A 187 39.05 -5.41 -21.69
CA GLU A 187 39.54 -5.23 -23.06
C GLU A 187 40.20 -3.87 -23.25
N GLU A 188 39.63 -2.81 -22.69
CA GLU A 188 40.23 -1.47 -22.67
C GLU A 188 41.57 -1.46 -21.92
N PHE A 189 41.65 -2.12 -20.76
CA PHE A 189 42.90 -2.26 -20.01
C PHE A 189 43.97 -3.02 -20.81
N LYS A 190 43.61 -4.15 -21.44
CA LYS A 190 44.54 -4.92 -22.30
C LYS A 190 45.05 -4.07 -23.46
N ALA A 191 44.18 -3.33 -24.14
CA ALA A 191 44.54 -2.45 -25.24
C ALA A 191 45.52 -1.35 -24.77
N ASN A 192 45.23 -0.71 -23.63
CA ASN A 192 46.09 0.32 -23.05
C ASN A 192 47.45 -0.21 -22.60
N VAL A 193 47.51 -1.42 -22.01
CA VAL A 193 48.78 -2.06 -21.63
C VAL A 193 49.61 -2.38 -22.87
N LYS A 194 49.02 -2.96 -23.92
CA LYS A 194 49.71 -3.25 -25.17
C LYS A 194 50.28 -1.99 -25.82
N ALA A 195 49.48 -0.93 -25.91
CA ALA A 195 49.92 0.36 -26.46
C ALA A 195 51.09 0.98 -25.68
N LYS A 196 51.11 0.84 -24.34
CA LYS A 196 52.24 1.30 -23.51
C LYS A 196 53.51 0.48 -23.75
N PHE A 197 53.40 -0.84 -23.88
CA PHE A 197 54.55 -1.71 -24.15
C PHE A 197 55.13 -1.50 -25.55
N ASP A 198 54.30 -1.27 -26.56
CA ASP A 198 54.77 -0.97 -27.92
C ASP A 198 55.54 0.35 -27.97
N LYS A 199 55.12 1.37 -27.20
CA LYS A 199 55.84 2.65 -27.06
C LYS A 199 57.19 2.55 -26.33
N LEU A 200 57.39 1.54 -25.49
CA LEU A 200 58.65 1.34 -24.75
C LEU A 200 59.70 0.53 -25.55
N LYS A 201 59.29 -0.11 -26.65
CA LYS A 201 60.16 -0.88 -27.54
C LYS A 201 60.63 -0.10 -28.78
N ALA A 202 60.10 1.10 -28.99
CA ALA A 202 60.52 2.05 -30.01
C ALA A 202 61.55 3.03 -29.43
#